data_AF-A0A970TE71-F1
#
_entry.id   AF-A0A970TE71-F1
#
_cell.length_a   1.000
_cell.length_b   1.000
_cell.length_c   1.000
_cell.angle_alpha   90.00
_cell.angle_beta   90.00
_cell.angle_gamma   90.00
#
_symmetry.space_group_name_H-M   'P 1'
#
loop_
_entity.id
_entity.type
_entity.pdbx_description
1 polymer ?
#
loop_
_entity_poly.entity_id
_entity_poly.type
_entity_poly.pdbx_seq_one_letter_code
_entity_poly.pdbx_strand_id
1 'polypeptide(L)'
;MQRRTLRRSNRRSGLAGAWVVAAMLALAGAAAMAIDLGQLVIAAQRCQDVADGAALAAATQLPYEASARTAALRVASSNNSDATGWPTECSSADVTFHPPGTVLGETTLGPYAHAMNVTVHAPVEFSFARLLGLNGTTAHRSAAVVRAPVEGIPICTMWIAHNTPLNYGQQINMLMADGPHYSEIPGSFGFLQEPPGCTADWFKLLQAYGLTAQDLETSFVMVNSTVFAKTGVNVGNFKRALVDDQGKSRMERGTTGKWASDTFTNYHPDNPRIMLVPLVTYIGDTGSNAAFNIENFGAFWLEGINQGQKEIWGRFIEFDMPGGDPNSQLQSNTGIFTTSLMQ
;
A
#
# COMPACT_ATOMS: atom_id res chain seq x y z
N MET A 1 -84.17 46.73 38.96
CA MET A 1 -84.03 45.67 37.94
C MET A 1 -82.54 45.47 37.67
N GLN A 2 -81.93 44.44 38.25
CA GLN A 2 -80.47 44.29 38.37
C GLN A 2 -79.97 43.28 37.31
N ARG A 3 -79.21 43.73 36.30
CA ARG A 3 -78.57 42.84 35.30
C ARG A 3 -77.19 42.43 35.82
N ARG A 4 -77.07 41.17 36.24
CA ARG A 4 -75.83 40.55 36.72
C ARG A 4 -75.11 39.88 35.55
N THR A 5 -74.07 40.50 35.02
CA THR A 5 -73.20 39.90 33.99
C THR A 5 -72.25 38.89 34.63
N LEU A 6 -72.45 37.60 34.36
CA LEU A 6 -71.55 36.51 34.73
C LEU A 6 -70.31 36.55 33.84
N ARG A 7 -69.16 36.91 34.41
CA ARG A 7 -67.85 36.85 33.75
C ARG A 7 -67.35 35.40 33.79
N ARG A 8 -67.43 34.69 32.65
CA ARG A 8 -66.90 33.32 32.48
C ARG A 8 -65.37 33.38 32.46
N SER A 9 -64.72 32.96 33.55
CA SER A 9 -63.27 32.77 33.62
C SER A 9 -62.90 31.48 32.87
N ASN A 10 -62.22 31.60 31.73
CA ASN A 10 -61.69 30.46 30.97
C ASN A 10 -60.54 29.78 31.72
N ARG A 11 -60.83 28.68 32.43
CA ARG A 11 -59.85 27.77 33.03
C ARG A 11 -59.16 26.89 31.98
N ARG A 12 -58.29 27.47 31.13
CA ARG A 12 -57.43 26.71 30.19
C ARG A 12 -55.92 26.91 30.42
N SER A 13 -55.52 27.74 31.38
CA SER A 13 -54.11 28.03 31.68
C SER A 13 -53.33 26.86 32.31
N GLY A 14 -54.00 25.90 32.98
CA GLY A 14 -53.34 24.74 33.58
C GLY A 14 -52.97 23.62 32.60
N LEU A 15 -53.72 23.49 31.49
CA LEU A 15 -53.50 22.42 30.52
C LEU A 15 -52.26 22.68 29.64
N ALA A 16 -51.98 23.95 29.34
CA ALA A 16 -50.80 24.36 28.60
C ALA A 16 -49.50 24.03 29.36
N GLY A 17 -49.48 24.25 30.69
CA GLY A 17 -48.32 23.92 31.52
C GLY A 17 -47.98 22.43 31.52
N ALA A 18 -49.00 21.56 31.59
CA ALA A 18 -48.81 20.11 31.53
C ALA A 18 -48.19 19.65 30.19
N TRP A 19 -48.64 20.23 29.07
CA TRP A 19 -48.06 19.94 27.75
C TRP A 19 -46.63 20.45 27.59
N VAL A 20 -46.30 21.61 28.15
CA VAL A 20 -44.93 22.14 28.14
C VAL A 20 -43.98 21.23 28.90
N VAL A 21 -44.37 20.76 30.09
CA VAL A 21 -43.57 19.82 30.88
C VAL A 21 -43.35 18.51 30.13
N ALA A 22 -44.41 17.95 29.53
CA ALA A 22 -44.31 16.74 28.71
C ALA A 22 -43.38 16.94 27.50
N ALA A 23 -43.47 18.07 26.81
CA ALA A 23 -42.61 18.39 25.68
C ALA A 23 -41.14 18.59 26.09
N MET A 24 -40.88 19.25 27.22
CA MET A 24 -39.51 19.41 27.74
C MET A 24 -38.89 18.07 28.14
N LEU A 25 -39.65 17.19 28.77
CA LEU A 25 -39.21 15.82 29.08
C LEU A 25 -38.89 15.04 27.81
N ALA A 26 -39.74 15.14 26.78
CA ALA A 26 -39.50 14.49 25.50
C ALA A 26 -38.23 15.03 24.82
N LEU A 27 -38.01 16.34 24.82
CA LEU A 27 -36.81 16.96 24.24
C LEU A 27 -35.55 16.60 25.04
N ALA A 28 -35.60 16.57 26.37
CA ALA A 28 -34.50 16.14 27.21
C ALA A 28 -34.14 14.67 26.96
N GLY A 29 -35.15 13.79 26.84
CA GLY A 29 -34.95 12.39 26.47
C GLY A 29 -34.34 12.21 25.07
N ALA A 30 -34.78 12.99 24.09
CA ALA A 30 -34.20 12.98 22.75
C ALA A 30 -32.73 13.46 22.75
N ALA A 31 -32.41 14.53 23.48
CA ALA A 31 -31.04 15.04 23.61
C ALA A 31 -30.12 14.02 24.31
N ALA A 32 -30.62 13.38 25.37
CA ALA A 32 -29.95 12.30 26.07
C ALA A 32 -29.58 11.12 25.15
N MET A 33 -30.55 10.63 24.35
CA MET A 33 -30.30 9.57 23.36
C MET A 33 -29.31 10.01 22.28
N ALA A 34 -29.36 11.28 21.85
CA ALA A 34 -28.42 11.81 20.88
C ALA A 34 -26.97 11.82 21.40
N ILE A 35 -26.76 12.06 22.69
CA ILE A 35 -25.44 12.00 23.33
C ILE A 35 -24.92 10.55 23.36
N ASP A 36 -25.73 9.60 23.80
CA ASP A 36 -25.33 8.18 23.87
C ASP A 36 -25.04 7.60 22.48
N LEU A 37 -25.85 7.94 21.48
CA LEU A 37 -25.60 7.56 20.09
C LEU A 37 -24.35 8.24 19.53
N GLY A 38 -24.13 9.52 19.85
CA GLY A 38 -22.93 10.26 19.45
C GLY A 38 -21.65 9.63 20.00
N GLN A 39 -21.66 9.21 21.27
CA GLN A 39 -20.57 8.46 21.88
C GLN A 39 -20.30 7.14 21.16
N LEU A 40 -21.35 6.38 20.84
CA LEU A 40 -21.21 5.12 20.10
C LEU A 40 -20.60 5.32 18.70
N VAL A 41 -21.02 6.37 17.99
CA VAL A 41 -20.49 6.71 16.66
C VAL A 41 -19.01 7.10 16.74
N ILE A 42 -18.62 7.90 17.74
CA ILE A 42 -17.21 8.28 17.96
C ILE A 42 -16.36 7.04 18.27
N ALA A 43 -16.84 6.15 19.14
CA ALA A 43 -16.14 4.90 19.46
C ALA A 43 -15.98 4.01 18.22
N ALA A 44 -17.03 3.88 17.41
CA ALA A 44 -16.98 3.12 16.17
C ALA A 44 -16.00 3.69 15.14
N GLN A 45 -15.96 5.02 14.99
CA GLN A 45 -14.98 5.68 14.12
C GLN A 45 -13.56 5.42 14.61
N ARG A 46 -13.32 5.52 15.93
CA ARG A 46 -12.02 5.23 16.51
C ARG A 46 -11.61 3.77 16.28
N CYS A 47 -12.51 2.81 16.42
CA CYS A 47 -12.22 1.41 16.08
C CYS A 47 -11.79 1.27 14.61
N GLN A 48 -12.44 1.96 13.67
CA GLN A 48 -12.08 1.90 12.27
C GLN A 48 -10.66 2.42 12.02
N ASP A 49 -10.34 3.62 12.53
CA ASP A 49 -9.02 4.24 12.34
C ASP A 49 -7.90 3.34 12.89
N VAL A 50 -8.12 2.71 14.05
CA VAL A 50 -7.16 1.79 14.67
C VAL A 50 -7.07 0.47 13.90
N ALA A 51 -8.20 -0.08 13.43
CA ALA A 51 -8.22 -1.30 12.63
C ALA A 51 -7.47 -1.11 11.31
N ASP A 52 -7.71 -0.01 10.59
CA ASP A 52 -7.04 0.31 9.32
C ASP A 52 -5.52 0.46 9.51
N GLY A 53 -5.10 1.20 10.55
CA GLY A 53 -3.68 1.36 10.88
C GLY A 53 -3.00 0.05 11.27
N ALA A 54 -3.68 -0.78 12.08
CA ALA A 54 -3.16 -2.08 12.48
C ALA A 54 -3.09 -3.07 11.31
N ALA A 55 -4.09 -3.09 10.43
CA ALA A 55 -4.09 -3.89 9.22
C ALA A 55 -2.95 -3.46 8.28
N LEU A 56 -2.79 -2.16 8.02
CA LEU A 56 -1.69 -1.67 7.18
C LEU A 56 -0.30 -2.02 7.76
N ALA A 57 -0.14 -1.98 9.07
CA ALA A 57 1.10 -2.39 9.73
C ALA A 57 1.39 -3.89 9.57
N ALA A 58 0.37 -4.75 9.69
CA ALA A 58 0.47 -6.17 9.39
C ALA A 58 0.88 -6.42 7.93
N ALA A 59 0.37 -5.62 7.00
CA ALA A 59 0.66 -5.74 5.57
C ALA A 59 2.17 -5.73 5.27
N THR A 60 2.92 -4.87 5.96
CA THR A 60 4.37 -4.71 5.80
C THR A 60 5.20 -5.92 6.26
N GLN A 61 4.58 -6.90 6.91
CA GLN A 61 5.24 -8.06 7.48
C GLN A 61 4.65 -9.38 6.94
N LEU A 62 3.55 -9.32 6.19
CA LEU A 62 3.08 -10.48 5.43
C LEU A 62 4.20 -10.93 4.48
N PRO A 63 4.34 -12.22 4.14
CA PRO A 63 3.52 -13.35 4.56
C PRO A 63 3.89 -13.92 5.94
N TYR A 64 4.82 -13.30 6.68
CA TYR A 64 5.31 -13.82 7.95
C TYR A 64 4.28 -13.58 9.07
N GLU A 65 3.36 -14.54 9.26
CA GLU A 65 2.22 -14.45 10.19
C GLU A 65 2.58 -13.89 11.57
N ALA A 66 3.63 -14.44 12.21
CA ALA A 66 4.02 -14.03 13.56
C ALA A 66 4.47 -12.55 13.62
N SER A 67 5.28 -12.12 12.64
CA SER A 67 5.75 -10.74 12.52
C SER A 67 4.59 -9.79 12.20
N ALA A 68 3.70 -10.18 11.30
CA ALA A 68 2.51 -9.40 10.92
C ALA A 68 1.53 -9.23 12.07
N ARG A 69 1.21 -10.31 12.80
CA ARG A 69 0.38 -10.24 14.01
C ARG A 69 1.00 -9.32 15.05
N THR A 70 2.31 -9.44 15.27
CA THR A 70 3.03 -8.59 16.23
C THR A 70 2.98 -7.12 15.82
N ALA A 71 3.13 -6.81 14.52
CA ALA A 71 3.02 -5.44 14.00
C ALA A 71 1.62 -4.86 14.17
N ALA A 72 0.56 -5.61 13.84
CA ALA A 72 -0.83 -5.18 14.06
C ALA A 72 -1.12 -4.87 15.53
N LEU A 73 -0.78 -5.78 16.44
CA LEU A 73 -1.01 -5.60 17.89
C LEU A 73 -0.21 -4.43 18.46
N ARG A 74 1.02 -4.21 17.97
CA ARG A 74 1.84 -3.05 18.36
C ARG A 74 1.16 -1.73 17.97
N VAL A 75 0.62 -1.63 16.75
CA VAL A 75 -0.06 -0.40 16.31
C VAL A 75 -1.38 -0.20 17.04
N ALA A 76 -2.16 -1.28 17.26
CA ALA A 76 -3.39 -1.20 18.04
C ALA A 76 -3.13 -0.73 19.48
N SER A 77 -2.13 -1.29 20.16
CA SER A 77 -1.75 -0.88 21.52
C SER A 77 -1.15 0.53 21.59
N SER A 78 -0.34 0.93 20.61
CA SER A 78 0.25 2.28 20.55
C SER A 78 -0.82 3.36 20.35
N ASN A 79 -1.92 3.06 19.65
CA ASN A 79 -3.03 3.99 19.52
C ASN A 79 -3.74 4.34 20.85
N ASN A 80 -3.51 3.56 21.92
CA ASN A 80 -4.03 3.84 23.26
C ASN A 80 -3.05 4.64 24.14
N SER A 81 -1.78 4.80 23.74
CA SER A 81 -0.76 5.45 24.59
C SER A 81 -0.93 6.97 24.70
N ASP A 82 -1.67 7.59 23.78
CA ASP A 82 -1.80 9.06 23.71
C ASP A 82 -2.83 9.63 24.70
N ALA A 83 -3.46 8.78 25.53
CA ALA A 83 -4.35 9.11 26.68
C ALA A 83 -5.55 10.04 26.43
N THR A 84 -5.68 10.65 25.25
CA THR A 84 -6.74 11.61 24.90
C THR A 84 -7.82 11.02 23.98
N GLY A 85 -7.64 9.79 23.50
CA GLY A 85 -8.59 9.10 22.61
C GLY A 85 -9.54 8.13 23.33
N TRP A 86 -10.61 7.72 22.65
CA TRP A 86 -11.47 6.63 23.13
C TRP A 86 -10.63 5.33 23.20
N PRO A 87 -10.62 4.62 24.34
CA PRO A 87 -9.80 3.41 24.50
C PRO A 87 -10.31 2.30 23.58
N THR A 88 -9.37 1.60 22.95
CA THR A 88 -9.67 0.47 22.05
C THR A 88 -9.00 -0.81 22.54
N GLU A 89 -9.58 -1.95 22.21
CA GLU A 89 -9.12 -3.28 22.60
C GLU A 89 -8.92 -4.10 21.33
N CYS A 90 -7.76 -4.73 21.22
CA CYS A 90 -7.42 -5.67 20.15
C CYS A 90 -6.49 -6.72 20.74
N SER A 91 -6.91 -7.98 20.68
CA SER A 91 -6.17 -9.13 21.16
C SER A 91 -5.66 -9.98 19.99
N SER A 92 -4.81 -10.97 20.28
CA SER A 92 -4.34 -11.89 19.24
C SER A 92 -5.48 -12.69 18.59
N ALA A 93 -6.60 -12.90 19.28
CA ALA A 93 -7.78 -13.58 18.74
C ALA A 93 -8.54 -12.73 17.71
N ASP A 94 -8.36 -11.41 17.77
CA ASP A 94 -8.99 -10.46 16.86
C ASP A 94 -8.18 -10.26 15.56
N VAL A 95 -7.05 -10.96 15.41
CA VAL A 95 -6.17 -10.89 14.25
C VAL A 95 -6.13 -12.24 13.53
N THR A 96 -6.81 -12.34 12.39
CA THR A 96 -6.90 -13.56 11.60
C THR A 96 -6.01 -13.48 10.36
N PHE A 97 -5.15 -14.47 10.18
CA PHE A 97 -4.32 -14.64 8.99
C PHE A 97 -5.04 -15.51 7.96
N HIS A 98 -4.95 -15.13 6.69
CA HIS A 98 -5.56 -15.84 5.58
C HIS A 98 -4.46 -16.24 4.58
N PRO A 99 -4.20 -17.55 4.40
CA PRO A 99 -3.24 -18.04 3.41
C PRO A 99 -3.80 -17.96 1.97
N PRO A 100 -2.95 -18.19 0.95
CA PRO A 100 -3.36 -18.30 -0.44
C PRO A 100 -4.54 -19.25 -0.65
N GLY A 101 -5.42 -18.93 -1.59
CA GLY A 101 -6.63 -19.71 -1.90
C GLY A 101 -7.80 -19.50 -0.93
N THR A 102 -7.64 -18.69 0.12
CA THR A 102 -8.75 -18.34 1.02
C THR A 102 -9.72 -17.38 0.35
N VAL A 103 -11.02 -17.53 0.61
CA VAL A 103 -12.06 -16.60 0.14
C VAL A 103 -12.24 -15.48 1.17
N LEU A 104 -12.08 -14.23 0.73
CA LEU A 104 -12.32 -13.01 1.50
C LEU A 104 -13.36 -12.15 0.76
N GLY A 105 -14.57 -12.06 1.34
CA GLY A 105 -15.70 -11.42 0.67
C GLY A 105 -16.05 -12.12 -0.64
N GLU A 106 -16.04 -11.39 -1.75
CA GLU A 106 -16.30 -11.91 -3.10
C GLU A 106 -15.02 -12.35 -3.84
N THR A 107 -13.84 -12.23 -3.22
CA THR A 107 -12.55 -12.51 -3.88
C THR A 107 -11.84 -13.72 -3.27
N THR A 108 -11.27 -14.57 -4.11
CA THR A 108 -10.37 -15.65 -3.68
C THR A 108 -8.93 -15.16 -3.78
N LEU A 109 -8.13 -15.37 -2.73
CA LEU A 109 -6.72 -15.03 -2.74
C LEU A 109 -5.94 -15.87 -3.77
N GLY A 110 -5.15 -15.19 -4.59
CA GLY A 110 -4.23 -15.83 -5.53
C GLY A 110 -3.13 -16.69 -4.87
N PRO A 111 -2.34 -17.46 -5.65
CA PRO A 111 -1.37 -18.44 -5.15
C PRO A 111 -0.27 -17.89 -4.23
N TYR A 112 0.03 -16.59 -4.33
CA TYR A 112 1.02 -15.90 -3.49
C TYR A 112 0.41 -14.71 -2.73
N ALA A 113 -0.93 -14.61 -2.72
CA ALA A 113 -1.61 -13.56 -1.99
C ALA A 113 -1.86 -14.02 -0.55
N HIS A 114 -1.45 -13.19 0.40
CA HIS A 114 -1.68 -13.39 1.82
C HIS A 114 -2.49 -12.23 2.36
N ALA A 115 -3.33 -12.49 3.34
CA ALA A 115 -4.13 -11.42 3.93
C ALA A 115 -4.19 -11.51 5.44
N MET A 116 -4.49 -10.38 6.07
CA MET A 116 -4.69 -10.28 7.50
C MET A 116 -5.91 -9.42 7.77
N ASN A 117 -6.84 -9.93 8.58
CA ASN A 117 -7.99 -9.17 9.07
C ASN A 117 -7.76 -8.84 10.55
N VAL A 118 -7.96 -7.58 10.90
CA VAL A 118 -7.80 -7.05 12.25
C VAL A 118 -9.15 -6.49 12.71
N THR A 119 -9.67 -7.02 13.80
CA THR A 119 -10.87 -6.50 14.47
C THR A 119 -10.49 -5.71 15.72
N VAL A 120 -11.14 -4.58 15.93
CA VAL A 120 -10.90 -3.68 17.07
C VAL A 120 -12.22 -3.38 17.76
N HIS A 121 -12.19 -3.42 19.08
CA HIS A 121 -13.36 -3.21 19.95
C HIS A 121 -13.19 -1.94 20.77
N ALA A 122 -14.27 -1.22 21.04
CA ALA A 122 -14.29 -0.09 21.95
C ALA A 122 -15.52 -0.19 22.87
N PRO A 123 -15.34 -0.38 24.19
CA PRO A 123 -16.45 -0.38 25.12
C PRO A 123 -17.04 1.03 25.23
N VAL A 124 -18.38 1.11 25.20
CA VAL A 124 -19.15 2.34 25.33
C VAL A 124 -20.12 2.23 26.48
N GLU A 125 -19.89 3.04 27.50
CA GLU A 125 -20.80 3.20 28.62
C GLU A 125 -21.84 4.27 28.31
N PHE A 126 -23.13 3.90 28.30
CA PHE A 126 -24.18 4.88 28.08
C PHE A 126 -24.38 5.75 29.32
N SER A 127 -24.65 7.03 29.12
CA SER A 127 -24.89 7.96 30.21
C SER A 127 -26.37 8.01 30.57
N PHE A 128 -27.26 8.12 29.58
CA PHE A 128 -28.68 8.35 29.81
C PHE A 128 -29.53 7.09 29.59
N ALA A 129 -29.18 6.23 28.64
CA ALA A 129 -29.85 4.97 28.39
C ALA A 129 -29.79 4.02 29.60
N ARG A 130 -28.88 4.27 30.56
CA ARG A 130 -28.85 3.63 31.88
C ARG A 130 -30.15 3.78 32.65
N LEU A 131 -30.84 4.92 32.51
CA LEU A 131 -32.15 5.14 33.13
C LEU A 131 -33.24 4.22 32.57
N LEU A 132 -33.02 3.66 31.37
CA LEU A 132 -33.88 2.69 30.72
C LEU A 132 -33.37 1.24 30.89
N GLY A 133 -32.35 1.03 31.74
CA GLY A 133 -31.75 -0.28 32.00
C GLY A 133 -30.66 -0.71 31.01
N LEU A 134 -30.20 0.17 30.12
CA LEU A 134 -29.13 -0.11 29.16
C LEU A 134 -27.80 0.45 29.69
N ASN A 135 -26.89 -0.42 30.12
CA ASN A 135 -25.64 0.00 30.77
C ASN A 135 -24.54 0.47 29.81
N GLY A 136 -24.55 -0.03 28.58
CA GLY A 136 -23.53 0.22 27.56
C GLY A 136 -23.61 -0.79 26.43
N THR A 137 -22.69 -0.67 25.47
CA THR A 137 -22.48 -1.60 24.35
C THR A 137 -21.02 -1.57 23.92
N THR A 138 -20.59 -2.52 23.09
CA THR A 138 -19.23 -2.53 22.52
C THR A 138 -19.30 -2.25 21.03
N ALA A 139 -18.68 -1.15 20.61
CA ALA A 139 -18.46 -0.88 19.19
C ALA A 139 -17.36 -1.81 18.67
N HIS A 140 -17.53 -2.37 17.48
CA HIS A 140 -16.48 -3.14 16.81
C HIS A 140 -16.38 -2.74 15.34
N ARG A 141 -15.15 -2.74 14.82
CA ARG A 141 -14.85 -2.57 13.39
C ARG A 141 -13.72 -3.51 12.99
N SER A 142 -13.70 -3.89 11.72
CA SER A 142 -12.70 -4.76 11.15
C SER A 142 -12.12 -4.14 9.89
N ALA A 143 -10.82 -4.37 9.67
CA ALA A 143 -10.14 -4.00 8.45
C ALA A 143 -9.32 -5.20 7.95
N ALA A 144 -9.45 -5.53 6.68
CA ALA A 144 -8.65 -6.56 6.05
C ALA A 144 -7.62 -5.92 5.12
N VAL A 145 -6.41 -6.49 5.08
CA VAL A 145 -5.37 -6.10 4.13
C VAL A 145 -4.92 -7.33 3.36
N VAL A 146 -4.59 -7.14 2.09
CA VAL A 146 -3.99 -8.17 1.24
C VAL A 146 -2.62 -7.71 0.77
N ARG A 147 -1.64 -8.61 0.84
CA ARG A 147 -0.35 -8.52 0.15
C ARG A 147 -0.37 -9.49 -1.02
N ALA A 148 -0.32 -8.98 -2.24
CA ALA A 148 -0.36 -9.76 -3.48
C ALA A 148 0.80 -9.37 -4.41
N PRO A 149 1.27 -10.28 -5.29
CA PRO A 149 2.36 -9.96 -6.21
C PRO A 149 1.94 -8.91 -7.26
N VAL A 150 2.93 -8.19 -7.81
CA VAL A 150 2.70 -7.16 -8.83
C VAL A 150 2.59 -7.79 -10.23
N GLU A 151 1.50 -7.53 -10.95
CA GLU A 151 1.31 -8.01 -12.33
C GLU A 151 1.81 -7.04 -13.42
N GLY A 152 2.08 -5.78 -13.07
CA GLY A 152 2.61 -4.80 -14.02
C GLY A 152 3.11 -3.52 -13.35
N ILE A 153 4.05 -2.85 -14.01
CA ILE A 153 4.70 -1.62 -13.55
C ILE A 153 5.12 -0.74 -14.74
N PRO A 154 5.34 0.57 -14.54
CA PRO A 154 6.14 1.36 -15.46
C PRO A 154 7.52 0.73 -15.64
N ILE A 155 7.93 0.52 -16.89
CA ILE A 155 9.16 -0.21 -17.21
C ILE A 155 10.40 0.56 -16.72
N CYS A 156 11.25 -0.10 -15.95
CA CYS A 156 12.65 0.28 -15.89
C CYS A 156 13.33 -0.28 -17.14
N THR A 157 14.02 0.55 -17.91
CA THR A 157 14.64 0.17 -19.20
C THR A 157 15.93 -0.66 -19.05
N MET A 158 15.96 -1.51 -18.02
CA MET A 158 16.98 -2.52 -17.74
C MET A 158 16.30 -3.88 -17.58
N TRP A 159 17.02 -4.98 -17.78
CA TRP A 159 16.49 -6.31 -17.57
C TRP A 159 17.54 -7.26 -17.02
N ILE A 160 17.08 -8.36 -16.43
CA ILE A 160 17.91 -9.50 -16.03
C ILE A 160 17.24 -10.81 -16.44
N ALA A 161 17.99 -11.87 -16.64
CA ALA A 161 17.44 -13.16 -17.02
C ALA A 161 16.53 -13.71 -15.91
N HIS A 162 15.36 -14.23 -16.29
CA HIS A 162 14.35 -14.70 -15.35
C HIS A 162 14.81 -15.81 -14.40
N ASN A 163 15.83 -16.58 -14.80
CA ASN A 163 16.40 -17.69 -14.04
C ASN A 163 17.52 -17.24 -13.08
N THR A 164 17.80 -15.94 -12.99
CA THR A 164 18.79 -15.41 -12.04
C THR A 164 18.28 -15.62 -10.61
N PRO A 165 19.04 -16.29 -9.74
CA PRO A 165 18.62 -16.48 -8.34
C PRO A 165 18.47 -15.13 -7.62
N LEU A 166 17.28 -14.87 -7.08
CA LEU A 166 16.98 -13.68 -6.27
C LEU A 166 17.47 -13.87 -4.83
N ASN A 167 18.79 -13.91 -4.64
CA ASN A 167 19.40 -13.93 -3.31
C ASN A 167 19.31 -12.52 -2.69
N TYR A 168 18.20 -12.23 -2.00
CA TYR A 168 17.96 -10.91 -1.41
C TYR A 168 19.09 -10.45 -0.49
N GLY A 169 19.51 -9.19 -0.64
CA GLY A 169 20.61 -8.59 0.09
C GLY A 169 22.01 -9.01 -0.38
N GLN A 170 22.15 -9.94 -1.35
CA GLN A 170 23.44 -10.26 -1.97
C GLN A 170 23.76 -9.25 -3.09
N GLN A 171 25.00 -8.77 -3.11
CA GLN A 171 25.45 -7.85 -4.16
C GLN A 171 25.70 -8.61 -5.47
N ILE A 172 25.16 -8.08 -6.56
CA ILE A 172 25.30 -8.64 -7.91
C ILE A 172 25.61 -7.54 -8.93
N ASN A 173 26.22 -7.93 -10.04
CA ASN A 173 26.29 -7.09 -11.23
C ASN A 173 25.03 -7.32 -12.06
N MET A 174 24.27 -6.26 -12.30
CA MET A 174 23.04 -6.30 -13.07
C MET A 174 23.30 -6.21 -14.58
N LEU A 175 24.47 -5.73 -15.00
CA LEU A 175 24.79 -5.64 -16.42
C LEU A 175 25.11 -7.05 -16.95
N MET A 176 24.24 -7.55 -17.84
CA MET A 176 24.40 -8.86 -18.49
C MET A 176 25.45 -8.84 -19.62
N ALA A 177 26.59 -8.18 -19.40
CA ALA A 177 27.66 -8.07 -20.38
C ALA A 177 28.54 -9.34 -20.45
N ASP A 178 28.88 -9.93 -19.30
CA ASP A 178 29.91 -10.98 -19.21
C ASP A 178 29.42 -12.32 -18.60
N GLY A 179 28.13 -12.45 -18.25
CA GLY A 179 27.51 -13.72 -17.78
C GLY A 179 26.58 -13.56 -16.57
N PRO A 180 25.55 -14.43 -16.37
CA PRO A 180 25.12 -15.55 -17.19
C PRO A 180 24.12 -15.08 -18.27
N HIS A 181 24.64 -14.72 -19.43
CA HIS A 181 23.81 -14.47 -20.60
C HIS A 181 23.61 -15.80 -21.35
N TYR A 182 22.40 -16.06 -21.84
CA TYR A 182 22.19 -17.00 -22.94
C TYR A 182 23.21 -16.70 -24.06
N SER A 183 23.78 -17.74 -24.66
CA SER A 183 24.82 -17.67 -25.69
C SER A 183 24.43 -16.88 -26.96
N GLU A 184 23.16 -16.51 -27.08
CA GLU A 184 22.55 -15.87 -28.25
C GLU A 184 22.05 -14.44 -27.96
N ILE A 185 22.32 -13.87 -26.77
CA ILE A 185 21.77 -12.53 -26.46
C ILE A 185 22.42 -11.46 -27.33
N PRO A 186 21.60 -10.66 -28.02
CA PRO A 186 22.10 -9.56 -28.84
C PRO A 186 22.66 -8.46 -27.95
N GLY A 187 23.75 -7.80 -28.41
CA GLY A 187 24.56 -6.78 -27.72
C GLY A 187 23.83 -5.54 -27.19
N SER A 188 22.81 -5.78 -26.38
CA SER A 188 21.92 -4.87 -25.68
C SER A 188 22.33 -4.69 -24.22
N PHE A 189 23.32 -5.47 -23.76
CA PHE A 189 23.99 -5.35 -22.47
C PHE A 189 23.03 -5.16 -21.28
N GLY A 190 21.84 -5.78 -21.30
CA GLY A 190 20.87 -5.65 -20.20
C GLY A 190 19.93 -4.43 -20.28
N PHE A 191 19.77 -3.80 -21.45
CA PHE A 191 18.85 -2.67 -21.64
C PHE A 191 17.65 -3.00 -22.55
N LEU A 192 16.49 -2.46 -22.18
CA LEU A 192 15.23 -2.57 -22.93
C LEU A 192 14.86 -1.26 -23.62
N GLN A 193 14.19 -1.34 -24.76
CA GLN A 193 13.57 -0.20 -25.42
C GLN A 193 12.34 0.28 -24.65
N GLU A 194 12.04 1.54 -24.86
CA GLU A 194 10.74 2.13 -24.57
C GLU A 194 9.60 1.33 -25.26
N PRO A 195 8.48 1.05 -24.55
CA PRO A 195 7.34 0.37 -25.15
C PRO A 195 6.77 1.13 -26.36
N PRO A 196 6.16 0.44 -27.33
CA PRO A 196 5.52 1.10 -28.46
C PRO A 196 4.49 2.14 -28.00
N GLY A 197 4.63 3.39 -28.46
CA GLY A 197 3.75 4.50 -28.08
C GLY A 197 4.13 5.19 -26.76
N CYS A 198 5.22 4.78 -26.11
CA CYS A 198 5.74 5.48 -24.94
C CYS A 198 6.15 6.92 -25.29
N THR A 199 5.76 7.85 -24.42
CA THR A 199 6.01 9.28 -24.59
C THR A 199 7.32 9.75 -23.97
N ALA A 200 7.90 8.97 -23.06
CA ALA A 200 9.22 9.20 -22.49
C ALA A 200 10.31 8.45 -23.25
N ASP A 201 11.46 9.10 -23.43
CA ASP A 201 12.64 8.45 -23.99
C ASP A 201 13.29 7.47 -22.98
N TRP A 202 14.11 6.57 -23.53
CA TRP A 202 14.85 5.57 -22.77
C TRP A 202 15.64 6.14 -21.58
N PHE A 203 16.28 7.32 -21.74
CA PHE A 203 17.14 7.91 -20.72
C PHE A 203 16.29 8.42 -19.56
N LYS A 204 15.17 9.08 -19.88
CA LYS A 204 14.21 9.60 -18.90
C LYS A 204 13.57 8.47 -18.09
N LEU A 205 13.23 7.35 -18.75
CA LEU A 205 12.73 6.14 -18.08
C LEU A 205 13.79 5.51 -17.18
N LEU A 206 15.04 5.39 -17.66
CA LEU A 206 16.14 4.86 -16.86
C LEU A 206 16.42 5.75 -15.65
N GLN A 207 16.42 7.07 -15.83
CA GLN A 207 16.68 8.05 -14.77
C GLN A 207 15.49 8.14 -13.78
N ALA A 208 14.26 7.86 -14.22
CA ALA A 208 13.01 8.10 -13.48
C ALA A 208 12.95 9.51 -12.87
N TYR A 209 13.14 10.51 -13.71
CA TYR A 209 13.08 11.92 -13.33
C TYR A 209 12.28 12.74 -14.36
N GLY A 210 11.46 13.66 -13.87
CA GLY A 210 10.66 14.54 -14.71
C GLY A 210 9.57 13.85 -15.54
N LEU A 211 9.18 12.61 -15.18
CA LEU A 211 8.12 11.85 -15.84
C LEU A 211 6.75 12.49 -15.54
N THR A 212 5.93 12.61 -16.58
CA THR A 212 4.52 13.02 -16.48
C THR A 212 3.63 11.82 -16.19
N ALA A 213 2.36 12.04 -15.83
CA ALA A 213 1.39 10.95 -15.66
C ALA A 213 1.23 10.13 -16.95
N GLN A 214 1.20 10.80 -18.12
CA GLN A 214 1.14 10.15 -19.42
C GLN A 214 2.39 9.31 -19.72
N ASP A 215 3.58 9.77 -19.30
CA ASP A 215 4.80 8.97 -19.44
C ASP A 215 4.69 7.66 -18.63
N LEU A 216 4.14 7.72 -17.42
CA LEU A 216 3.95 6.54 -16.57
C LEU A 216 2.90 5.58 -17.14
N GLU A 217 1.80 6.09 -17.66
CA GLU A 217 0.74 5.28 -18.28
C GLU A 217 1.24 4.58 -19.55
N THR A 218 1.93 5.31 -20.42
CA THR A 218 2.40 4.78 -21.71
C THR A 218 3.68 3.93 -21.60
N SER A 219 4.35 3.93 -20.44
CA SER A 219 5.50 3.06 -20.15
C SER A 219 5.12 1.81 -19.36
N PHE A 220 3.83 1.63 -19.04
CA PHE A 220 3.35 0.49 -18.27
C PHE A 220 3.47 -0.81 -19.05
N VAL A 221 4.04 -1.82 -18.41
CA VAL A 221 4.18 -3.18 -18.95
C VAL A 221 3.68 -4.20 -17.94
N MET A 222 3.11 -5.29 -18.43
CA MET A 222 2.59 -6.38 -17.61
C MET A 222 3.47 -7.62 -17.73
N VAL A 223 3.33 -8.55 -16.79
CA VAL A 223 3.83 -9.92 -16.97
C VAL A 223 3.19 -10.51 -18.24
N ASN A 224 3.98 -11.29 -18.99
CA ASN A 224 3.71 -11.80 -20.34
C ASN A 224 3.73 -10.74 -21.46
N SER A 225 4.13 -9.50 -21.18
CA SER A 225 4.35 -8.51 -22.25
C SER A 225 5.67 -8.78 -22.98
N THR A 226 5.66 -8.61 -24.30
CA THR A 226 6.88 -8.64 -25.11
C THR A 226 7.55 -7.27 -25.12
N VAL A 227 8.85 -7.24 -24.82
CA VAL A 227 9.70 -6.05 -24.85
C VAL A 227 10.94 -6.30 -25.71
N PHE A 228 11.59 -5.23 -26.16
CA PHE A 228 12.68 -5.31 -27.14
C PHE A 228 14.02 -4.79 -26.59
N ALA A 229 15.14 -5.32 -27.08
CA ALA A 229 16.48 -4.88 -26.72
C ALA A 229 16.79 -3.44 -27.14
N LYS A 230 17.35 -2.62 -26.25
CA LYS A 230 17.99 -1.35 -26.64
C LYS A 230 19.46 -1.60 -26.97
N THR A 231 19.84 -1.43 -28.24
CA THR A 231 21.23 -1.54 -28.66
C THR A 231 21.94 -0.19 -28.69
N GLY A 232 23.28 -0.20 -28.72
CA GLY A 232 24.08 1.02 -28.86
C GLY A 232 24.15 1.89 -27.59
N VAL A 233 23.71 1.36 -26.44
CA VAL A 233 23.84 2.07 -25.15
C VAL A 233 25.31 2.08 -24.72
N ASN A 234 25.83 3.28 -24.44
CA ASN A 234 27.21 3.45 -23.96
C ASN A 234 27.26 3.73 -22.45
N VAL A 235 28.44 3.53 -21.85
CA VAL A 235 28.69 3.72 -20.41
C VAL A 235 28.40 5.14 -19.94
N GLY A 236 28.68 6.13 -20.79
CA GLY A 236 28.40 7.53 -20.47
C GLY A 236 26.92 7.79 -20.26
N ASN A 237 26.06 7.22 -21.11
CA ASN A 237 24.62 7.44 -21.06
C ASN A 237 24.00 6.83 -19.81
N PHE A 238 24.23 5.54 -19.53
CA PHE A 238 23.63 4.93 -18.35
C PHE A 238 24.28 5.44 -17.05
N LYS A 239 25.57 5.82 -17.05
CA LYS A 239 26.18 6.47 -15.89
C LYS A 239 25.49 7.80 -15.58
N ARG A 240 25.16 8.58 -16.60
CA ARG A 240 24.44 9.85 -16.37
C ARG A 240 23.06 9.63 -15.78
N ALA A 241 22.28 8.69 -16.33
CA ALA A 241 20.95 8.39 -15.79
C ALA A 241 21.00 7.89 -14.33
N LEU A 242 22.00 7.08 -14.00
CA LEU A 242 22.06 6.37 -12.72
C LEU A 242 22.89 7.08 -11.65
N VAL A 243 24.01 7.72 -12.00
CA VAL A 243 25.04 8.19 -11.04
C VAL A 243 25.21 9.70 -10.98
N ASP A 244 25.30 10.40 -12.12
CA ASP A 244 25.64 11.83 -12.16
C ASP A 244 25.04 12.54 -13.37
N ASP A 245 24.02 13.37 -13.14
CA ASP A 245 23.40 14.24 -14.14
C ASP A 245 22.83 15.50 -13.46
N GLN A 246 23.69 16.28 -12.81
CA GLN A 246 23.35 17.59 -12.23
C GLN A 246 22.18 17.53 -11.24
N GLY A 247 22.19 16.54 -10.35
CA GLY A 247 21.15 16.31 -9.34
C GLY A 247 19.90 15.59 -9.84
N LYS A 248 19.88 15.11 -11.09
CA LYS A 248 18.72 14.41 -11.69
C LYS A 248 18.88 12.89 -11.68
N SER A 249 20.12 12.39 -11.59
CA SER A 249 20.39 10.96 -11.57
C SER A 249 19.76 10.27 -10.35
N ARG A 250 19.61 8.95 -10.41
CA ARG A 250 19.06 8.16 -9.29
C ARG A 250 19.92 8.26 -8.03
N MET A 251 21.25 8.14 -8.15
CA MET A 251 22.16 8.15 -7.01
C MET A 251 22.27 9.53 -6.35
N GLU A 252 22.41 10.61 -7.12
CA GLU A 252 22.49 11.98 -6.54
C GLU A 252 21.23 12.30 -5.73
N ARG A 253 20.06 11.92 -6.24
CA ARG A 253 18.79 12.11 -5.53
C ARG A 253 18.70 11.16 -4.34
N GLY A 254 18.90 9.86 -4.55
CA GLY A 254 18.68 8.84 -3.52
C GLY A 254 19.69 8.81 -2.37
N THR A 255 20.69 9.69 -2.38
CA THR A 255 21.70 9.85 -1.32
C THR A 255 21.68 11.24 -0.66
N THR A 256 20.67 12.07 -0.96
CA THR A 256 20.53 13.42 -0.41
C THR A 256 19.19 13.63 0.30
N GLY A 257 19.11 14.69 1.11
CA GLY A 257 17.88 15.06 1.82
C GLY A 257 17.36 13.96 2.75
N LYS A 258 16.06 13.65 2.64
CA LYS A 258 15.41 12.61 3.46
C LYS A 258 15.97 11.19 3.23
N TRP A 259 16.65 10.97 2.10
CA TRP A 259 17.20 9.67 1.71
C TRP A 259 18.68 9.51 2.05
N ALA A 260 19.30 10.51 2.68
CA ALA A 260 20.75 10.52 2.94
C ALA A 260 21.23 9.36 3.82
N SER A 261 20.36 8.86 4.72
CA SER A 261 20.65 7.72 5.60
C SER A 261 20.17 6.38 5.08
N ASP A 262 19.55 6.33 3.90
CA ASP A 262 18.94 5.10 3.41
C ASP A 262 20.01 4.08 3.00
N THR A 263 19.78 2.84 3.39
CA THR A 263 20.57 1.66 3.03
C THR A 263 19.66 0.62 2.39
N PHE A 264 20.21 -0.45 1.81
CA PHE A 264 19.40 -1.53 1.25
C PHE A 264 18.56 -2.30 2.28
N THR A 265 18.85 -2.14 3.58
CA THR A 265 18.09 -2.79 4.68
C THR A 265 17.13 -1.84 5.40
N ASN A 266 17.31 -0.53 5.22
CA ASN A 266 16.48 0.49 5.84
C ASN A 266 16.40 1.68 4.90
N TYR A 267 15.29 1.78 4.17
CA TYR A 267 15.09 2.78 3.13
C TYR A 267 13.67 3.31 3.15
N HIS A 268 13.52 4.51 2.59
CA HIS A 268 12.21 5.01 2.24
C HIS A 268 11.72 4.33 0.95
N PRO A 269 10.45 3.90 0.87
CA PRO A 269 9.93 3.22 -0.32
C PRO A 269 9.97 4.04 -1.61
N ASP A 270 10.08 5.37 -1.50
CA ASP A 270 10.15 6.28 -2.64
C ASP A 270 11.58 6.67 -3.03
N ASN A 271 12.59 5.98 -2.49
CA ASN A 271 13.99 6.26 -2.81
C ASN A 271 14.27 5.98 -4.30
N PRO A 272 14.83 6.95 -5.07
CA PRO A 272 15.14 6.77 -6.49
C PRO A 272 16.14 5.65 -6.82
N ARG A 273 16.90 5.16 -5.83
CA ARG A 273 17.79 4.00 -5.98
C ARG A 273 17.05 2.68 -6.14
N ILE A 274 15.77 2.62 -5.78
CA ILE A 274 14.92 1.46 -5.99
C ILE A 274 14.52 1.44 -7.47
N MET A 275 14.95 0.39 -8.17
CA MET A 275 14.67 0.16 -9.58
C MET A 275 13.82 -1.11 -9.70
N LEU A 276 12.66 -1.00 -10.32
CA LEU A 276 11.79 -2.16 -10.54
C LEU A 276 12.11 -2.75 -11.91
N VAL A 277 12.92 -3.80 -11.92
CA VAL A 277 13.57 -4.34 -13.11
C VAL A 277 12.84 -5.59 -13.59
N PRO A 278 12.43 -5.67 -14.87
CA PRO A 278 11.86 -6.90 -15.42
C PRO A 278 12.87 -8.06 -15.46
N LEU A 279 12.38 -9.22 -15.04
CA LEU A 279 12.99 -10.53 -15.19
C LEU A 279 12.42 -11.16 -16.46
N VAL A 280 13.27 -11.45 -17.43
CA VAL A 280 12.81 -11.78 -18.79
C VAL A 280 13.37 -13.09 -19.33
N THR A 281 12.61 -13.71 -20.22
CA THR A 281 13.03 -14.82 -21.08
C THR A 281 13.29 -14.31 -22.49
N TYR A 282 14.43 -14.64 -23.08
CA TYR A 282 14.72 -14.31 -24.48
C TYR A 282 13.90 -15.20 -25.42
N ILE A 283 13.21 -14.60 -26.40
CA ILE A 283 12.31 -15.29 -27.32
C ILE A 283 12.94 -15.49 -28.70
N GLY A 284 13.87 -14.61 -29.11
CA GLY A 284 14.54 -14.68 -30.41
C GLY A 284 14.88 -13.32 -31.01
N ASP A 285 15.40 -13.34 -32.25
CA ASP A 285 15.85 -12.19 -33.05
C ASP A 285 17.13 -11.49 -32.54
N THR A 286 17.66 -10.52 -33.29
CA THR A 286 18.95 -9.89 -33.03
C THR A 286 18.89 -8.37 -33.08
N GLY A 287 19.95 -7.74 -32.58
CA GLY A 287 20.05 -6.29 -32.49
C GLY A 287 18.88 -5.67 -31.71
N SER A 288 18.31 -4.62 -32.28
CA SER A 288 17.17 -3.90 -31.70
C SER A 288 15.84 -4.65 -31.79
N ASN A 289 15.77 -5.75 -32.56
CA ASN A 289 14.56 -6.55 -32.68
C ASN A 289 14.54 -7.73 -31.68
N ALA A 290 15.62 -7.94 -30.94
CA ALA A 290 15.69 -9.00 -29.93
C ALA A 290 14.51 -8.88 -28.97
N ALA A 291 13.67 -9.90 -28.95
CA ALA A 291 12.43 -9.91 -28.19
C ALA A 291 12.60 -10.69 -26.90
N PHE A 292 12.01 -10.17 -25.82
CA PHE A 292 12.00 -10.77 -24.50
C PHE A 292 10.58 -10.81 -23.96
N ASN A 293 10.23 -11.91 -23.30
CA ASN A 293 8.99 -12.05 -22.56
C ASN A 293 9.26 -11.62 -21.11
N ILE A 294 8.43 -10.74 -20.56
CA ILE A 294 8.48 -10.43 -19.14
C ILE A 294 7.85 -11.60 -18.37
N GLU A 295 8.67 -12.36 -17.65
CA GLU A 295 8.17 -13.40 -16.75
C GLU A 295 7.79 -12.82 -15.39
N ASN A 296 8.50 -11.78 -14.97
CA ASN A 296 8.34 -11.18 -13.65
C ASN A 296 9.04 -9.84 -13.49
N PHE A 297 8.97 -9.26 -12.29
CA PHE A 297 9.70 -8.06 -11.91
C PHE A 297 10.50 -8.30 -10.62
N GLY A 298 11.62 -7.58 -10.43
CA GLY A 298 12.41 -7.63 -9.19
C GLY A 298 12.82 -6.21 -8.76
N ALA A 299 12.81 -5.95 -7.45
CA ALA A 299 13.23 -4.65 -6.93
C ALA A 299 14.75 -4.66 -6.67
N PHE A 300 15.46 -3.81 -7.39
CA PHE A 300 16.91 -3.70 -7.34
C PHE A 300 17.34 -2.38 -6.70
N TRP A 301 18.12 -2.49 -5.62
CA TRP A 301 18.75 -1.37 -4.95
C TRP A 301 20.07 -1.01 -5.62
N LEU A 302 20.12 0.14 -6.28
CA LEU A 302 21.31 0.65 -6.95
C LEU A 302 22.36 1.12 -5.93
N GLU A 303 23.58 0.57 -6.01
CA GLU A 303 24.71 0.97 -5.15
C GLU A 303 25.80 1.72 -5.90
N GLY A 304 26.02 1.41 -7.18
CA GLY A 304 27.02 2.13 -7.96
C GLY A 304 27.31 1.54 -9.33
N ILE A 305 28.25 2.19 -10.03
CA ILE A 305 28.69 1.80 -11.36
C ILE A 305 30.21 1.81 -11.42
N ASN A 306 30.79 0.73 -11.91
CA ASN A 306 32.21 0.64 -12.22
C ASN A 306 32.41 0.90 -13.72
N GLN A 307 32.95 2.07 -14.07
CA GLN A 307 33.15 2.45 -15.46
C GLN A 307 34.22 1.62 -16.17
N GLY A 308 35.27 1.20 -15.46
CA GLY A 308 36.39 0.47 -16.05
C GLY A 308 35.97 -0.92 -16.51
N GLN A 309 35.14 -1.59 -15.71
CA GLN A 309 34.66 -2.94 -15.98
C GLN A 309 33.26 -2.99 -16.60
N LYS A 310 32.60 -1.82 -16.78
CA LYS A 310 31.21 -1.72 -17.25
C LYS A 310 30.25 -2.53 -16.39
N GLU A 311 30.22 -2.25 -15.09
CA GLU A 311 29.38 -3.02 -14.15
C GLU A 311 28.40 -2.08 -13.46
N ILE A 312 27.19 -2.58 -13.21
CA ILE A 312 26.15 -1.90 -12.44
C ILE A 312 25.89 -2.74 -11.22
N TRP A 313 26.31 -2.25 -10.05
CA TRP A 313 26.29 -2.99 -8.80
C TRP A 313 25.10 -2.59 -7.94
N GLY A 314 24.54 -3.59 -7.28
CA GLY A 314 23.42 -3.42 -6.37
C GLY A 314 22.93 -4.75 -5.82
N ARG A 315 21.76 -4.73 -5.19
CA ARG A 315 21.19 -5.89 -4.49
C ARG A 315 19.71 -6.00 -4.81
N PHE A 316 19.20 -7.22 -4.97
CA PHE A 316 17.76 -7.40 -4.90
C PHE A 316 17.28 -7.21 -3.46
N ILE A 317 16.15 -6.52 -3.30
CA ILE A 317 15.47 -6.26 -2.03
C ILE A 317 14.03 -6.77 -2.12
N GLU A 318 13.47 -7.16 -0.98
CA GLU A 318 12.03 -7.38 -0.88
C GLU A 318 11.35 -6.01 -0.82
N PHE A 319 10.34 -5.77 -1.65
CA PHE A 319 9.75 -4.45 -1.82
C PHE A 319 8.22 -4.50 -1.82
N ASP A 320 7.61 -3.64 -1.02
CA ASP A 320 6.16 -3.49 -0.91
C ASP A 320 5.71 -2.15 -1.48
N MET A 321 4.84 -2.20 -2.48
CA MET A 321 4.17 -1.04 -3.06
C MET A 321 2.74 -0.94 -2.53
N PRO A 322 2.15 0.26 -2.49
CA PRO A 322 0.70 0.40 -2.32
C PRO A 322 -0.04 -0.05 -3.58
N GLY A 323 -1.23 -0.64 -3.42
CA GLY A 323 -2.09 -1.14 -4.50
C GLY A 323 -2.23 -2.67 -4.46
N GLY A 324 -2.74 -3.30 -5.53
CA GLY A 324 -2.64 -4.75 -5.71
C GLY A 324 -3.91 -5.46 -6.13
N ASP A 325 -3.75 -6.49 -6.96
CA ASP A 325 -4.82 -7.41 -7.31
C ASP A 325 -4.80 -8.60 -6.35
N PRO A 326 -5.75 -8.70 -5.40
CA PRO A 326 -5.84 -9.83 -4.48
C PRO A 326 -6.08 -11.18 -5.19
N ASN A 327 -6.55 -11.17 -6.42
CA ASN A 327 -6.82 -12.35 -7.23
C ASN A 327 -5.72 -12.62 -8.28
N SER A 328 -4.51 -12.09 -8.05
CA SER A 328 -3.39 -12.30 -8.97
C SER A 328 -3.15 -13.79 -9.25
N GLN A 329 -2.99 -14.13 -10.53
CA GLN A 329 -2.77 -15.51 -10.97
C GLN A 329 -1.27 -15.83 -11.18
N LEU A 330 -0.37 -14.95 -10.73
CA LEU A 330 1.06 -15.15 -10.85
C LEU A 330 1.49 -16.46 -10.18
N GLN A 331 2.34 -17.21 -10.88
CA GLN A 331 2.80 -18.53 -10.45
C GLN A 331 4.19 -18.51 -9.80
N SER A 332 4.79 -17.34 -9.59
CA SER A 332 6.12 -17.18 -9.02
C SER A 332 6.23 -15.96 -8.10
N ASN A 333 6.96 -16.10 -6.99
CA ASN A 333 7.25 -15.03 -6.05
C ASN A 333 8.45 -14.18 -6.55
N THR A 334 8.20 -12.88 -6.75
CA THR A 334 9.16 -11.87 -7.24
C THR A 334 9.91 -11.11 -6.15
N GLY A 335 9.44 -11.19 -4.91
CA GLY A 335 9.84 -10.26 -3.87
C GLY A 335 9.28 -8.85 -4.04
N ILE A 336 8.50 -8.57 -5.10
CA ILE A 336 7.74 -7.32 -5.22
C ILE A 336 6.28 -7.60 -4.99
N PHE A 337 5.72 -6.96 -3.97
CA PHE A 337 4.34 -7.11 -3.61
C PHE A 337 3.63 -5.77 -3.56
N THR A 338 2.33 -5.86 -3.57
CA THR A 338 1.39 -4.77 -3.51
C THR A 338 0.49 -4.99 -2.31
N THR A 339 0.22 -3.93 -1.55
CA THR A 339 -0.65 -3.97 -0.38
C THR A 339 -1.91 -3.13 -0.57
N SER A 340 -3.07 -3.76 -0.40
CA SER A 340 -4.38 -3.13 -0.58
C SER A 340 -5.28 -3.40 0.63
N LEU A 341 -5.92 -2.34 1.15
CA LEU A 341 -6.97 -2.48 2.15
C LEU A 341 -8.26 -2.95 1.47
N MET A 342 -8.82 -4.03 1.99
CA MET A 342 -10.16 -4.50 1.66
C MET A 342 -11.14 -3.87 2.64
N GLN A 343 -12.03 -3.04 2.10
CA GLN A 343 -13.20 -2.51 2.81
C GLN A 343 -14.40 -3.41 2.56
#